data_AF-A0A1H5C2G3-F1
#
_entry.id   AF-A0A1H5C2G3-F1
#
_cell.length_a   1.000
_cell.length_b   1.000
_cell.length_c   1.000
_cell.angle_alpha   90.00
_cell.angle_beta   90.00
_cell.angle_gamma   90.00
#
_symmetry.space_group_name_H-M   'P 1'
#
loop_
_entity.id
_entity.type
_entity.pdbx_description
1 polymer ?
#
loop_
_entity_poly.entity_id
_entity_poly.type
_entity_poly.pdbx_seq_one_letter_code
_entity_poly.pdbx_strand_id
1 'polypeptide(L)'
;MRSTPKACHAAAGILNDRGIQRALRNDERRWALSPAGGATRARGADEMSDATKDGRPRIPAHIRRRVLVEAGHRCAIPSCRHIIAEVHHIGPWSTTRAHRYDNLIALCLNCHDRADRGEIDRKSLRLYKLNLRFAHDKYSQLEMDILFELYKNGQEVGMPWFAFHLILLKRICDSGFITFEETAIGLSMDNLKTNPDLIKITDKGRLFVEKLGLHEL
;
A
#
# COMPACT_ATOMS: atom_id res chain seq x y z
N MET A 1 -8.77 29.25 -24.46
CA MET A 1 -8.25 29.66 -23.13
C MET A 1 -7.83 28.40 -22.40
N ARG A 2 -6.57 28.31 -21.97
CA ARG A 2 -6.00 27.11 -21.33
C ARG A 2 -6.47 27.08 -19.88
N SER A 3 -7.27 26.08 -19.50
CA SER A 3 -7.60 25.79 -18.10
C SER A 3 -6.40 25.13 -17.45
N THR A 4 -5.89 25.73 -16.37
CA THR A 4 -4.80 25.17 -15.59
C THR A 4 -5.38 24.19 -14.55
N PRO A 5 -4.87 22.95 -14.43
CA PRO A 5 -5.26 22.06 -13.35
C PRO A 5 -4.78 22.65 -12.02
N LYS A 6 -5.71 22.97 -11.11
CA LYS A 6 -5.38 23.41 -9.76
C LYS A 6 -5.14 22.19 -8.87
N ALA A 7 -3.98 22.14 -8.23
CA ALA A 7 -3.76 21.25 -7.09
C ALA A 7 -4.71 21.65 -5.95
N CYS A 8 -5.23 20.67 -5.21
CA CYS A 8 -6.05 20.91 -4.03
C CYS A 8 -5.27 21.74 -3.00
N HIS A 9 -5.52 23.04 -2.97
CA HIS A 9 -5.12 23.88 -1.86
C HIS A 9 -6.03 23.54 -0.68
N ALA A 10 -5.47 22.82 0.30
CA ALA A 10 -6.04 22.73 1.63
C ALA A 10 -6.17 24.15 2.20
N ALA A 11 -7.37 24.48 2.67
CA ALA A 11 -7.65 25.71 3.39
C ALA A 11 -6.75 25.80 4.63
N ALA A 12 -5.77 26.70 4.59
CA ALA A 12 -4.98 27.09 5.74
C ALA A 12 -5.83 28.02 6.63
N GLY A 13 -6.52 27.44 7.60
CA GLY A 13 -7.25 28.14 8.66
C GLY A 13 -6.60 27.90 10.02
N ILE A 14 -5.60 28.74 10.34
CA ILE A 14 -5.22 29.24 11.67
C ILE A 14 -5.09 28.18 12.80
N LEU A 15 -3.92 27.58 12.90
CA LEU A 15 -3.35 27.11 14.18
C LEU A 15 -1.95 27.74 14.31
N ASN A 16 -1.77 28.54 15.35
CA ASN A 16 -0.57 29.33 15.62
C ASN A 16 0.68 28.44 15.77
N ASP A 17 1.72 28.75 14.99
CA ASP A 17 3.03 28.06 14.86
C ASP A 17 3.80 27.85 16.18
N ARG A 18 3.35 28.45 17.29
CA ARG A 18 4.00 28.32 18.60
C ARG A 18 3.64 27.05 19.36
N GLY A 19 2.57 26.35 18.99
CA GLY A 19 2.13 25.11 19.65
C GLY A 19 2.90 23.86 19.23
N ILE A 20 3.26 23.76 17.95
CA ILE A 20 3.88 22.56 17.35
C ILE A 20 5.38 22.47 17.70
N GLN A 21 6.08 23.61 17.75
CA GLN A 21 7.50 23.62 18.10
C GLN A 21 7.79 23.25 19.58
N ARG A 22 6.78 23.29 20.47
CA ARG A 22 6.95 22.90 21.88
C ARG A 22 6.81 21.38 22.08
N ALA A 23 6.05 20.70 21.22
CA ALA A 23 5.92 19.25 21.26
C ALA A 23 7.17 18.54 20.71
N LEU A 24 7.79 19.09 19.66
CA LEU A 24 8.98 18.50 19.03
C LEU A 24 10.28 18.69 19.84
N ARG A 25 10.36 19.71 20.71
CA ARG A 25 11.55 19.96 21.56
C ARG A 25 11.63 19.10 22.84
N ASN A 26 10.54 18.44 23.23
CA ASN A 26 10.49 17.65 24.47
C ASN A 26 10.74 16.15 24.28
N ASP A 27 10.70 15.63 23.05
CA ASP A 27 10.98 14.21 22.77
C ASP A 27 12.49 13.95 22.60
N GLU A 28 13.26 14.93 22.11
CA GLU A 28 14.71 14.79 21.89
C GLU A 28 15.55 14.79 23.18
N ARG A 29 15.01 15.24 24.32
CA ARG A 29 15.74 15.25 25.60
C ARG A 29 15.59 13.97 26.42
N ARG A 30 14.74 13.03 26.00
CA ARG A 30 14.48 11.79 26.78
C ARG A 30 15.39 10.63 26.40
N TRP A 31 16.15 10.72 25.31
CA TRP A 31 17.15 9.71 24.90
C TRP A 31 18.60 10.09 25.16
N ALA A 32 18.89 11.32 25.60
CA ALA A 32 20.22 11.74 25.97
C ALA A 32 20.27 11.92 27.49
N LEU A 33 20.65 10.87 28.23
CA LEU A 33 21.32 10.91 29.55
C LEU A 33 21.35 9.50 30.18
N SER A 34 22.44 8.74 29.96
CA SER A 34 23.17 7.91 30.96
C SER A 34 24.01 6.79 30.30
N PRO A 35 25.18 6.42 30.87
CA PRO A 35 26.44 6.81 30.25
C PRO A 35 27.39 5.65 29.89
N ALA A 36 28.46 6.06 29.23
CA ALA A 36 29.60 5.28 28.76
C ALA A 36 30.33 4.44 29.82
N GLY A 37 30.80 3.28 29.38
CA GLY A 37 31.87 2.47 29.95
C GLY A 37 31.84 1.08 29.30
N GLY A 38 32.85 0.56 28.61
CA GLY A 38 34.18 1.03 28.23
C GLY A 38 34.81 -0.01 27.29
N ALA A 39 36.00 0.33 26.78
CA ALA A 39 36.99 -0.55 26.13
C ALA A 39 36.70 -1.12 24.72
N THR A 40 37.34 -0.48 23.75
CA THR A 40 37.86 -1.01 22.49
C THR A 40 38.43 -2.44 22.57
N ARG A 41 38.00 -3.31 21.64
CA ARG A 41 38.88 -4.24 20.92
C ARG A 41 38.39 -4.42 19.49
N ALA A 42 39.25 -4.08 18.53
CA ALA A 42 39.15 -4.54 17.16
C ALA A 42 39.28 -6.08 17.11
N ARG A 43 38.42 -6.74 16.33
CA ARG A 43 38.47 -8.08 15.73
C ARG A 43 37.21 -8.13 14.85
N GLY A 44 37.26 -8.22 13.52
CA GLY A 44 37.95 -9.27 12.76
C GLY A 44 37.22 -10.58 13.01
N ALA A 45 36.44 -11.04 12.02
CA ALA A 45 35.63 -12.26 11.98
C ALA A 45 34.26 -12.20 12.69
N ASP A 46 33.18 -12.24 11.89
CA ASP A 46 31.96 -13.01 12.16
C ASP A 46 31.12 -13.08 10.86
N GLU A 47 31.67 -13.77 9.86
CA GLU A 47 30.84 -14.50 8.90
C GLU A 47 30.16 -15.65 9.66
N MET A 48 29.08 -15.33 10.38
CA MET A 48 28.39 -16.27 11.26
C MET A 48 27.29 -17.00 10.49
N SER A 49 27.53 -18.29 10.26
CA SER A 49 26.69 -19.29 9.57
C SER A 49 25.17 -19.09 9.67
N ASP A 50 24.56 -18.56 8.63
CA ASP A 50 23.12 -18.31 8.52
C ASP A 50 22.34 -19.50 7.90
N ALA A 51 22.78 -20.75 8.11
CA ALA A 51 22.16 -21.93 7.52
C ALA A 51 21.21 -22.64 8.52
N THR A 52 20.03 -23.06 8.04
CA THR A 52 19.14 -23.98 8.77
C THR A 52 19.73 -25.39 8.76
N LYS A 53 19.16 -26.30 9.55
CA LYS A 53 19.61 -27.71 9.65
C LYS A 53 19.71 -28.43 8.30
N ASP A 54 18.99 -27.95 7.29
CA ASP A 54 18.99 -28.50 5.93
C ASP A 54 20.01 -27.81 5.00
N GLY A 55 20.95 -27.03 5.54
CA GLY A 55 21.96 -26.29 4.77
C GLY A 55 21.40 -25.08 4.00
N ARG A 56 20.12 -24.75 4.20
CA ARG A 56 19.44 -23.66 3.53
C ARG A 56 19.68 -22.34 4.28
N PRO A 57 20.08 -21.23 3.62
CA PRO A 57 20.19 -19.95 4.28
C PRO A 57 18.85 -19.53 4.90
N ARG A 58 18.87 -18.82 6.03
CA ARG A 58 17.63 -18.30 6.62
C ARG A 58 17.04 -17.22 5.70
N ILE A 59 15.73 -17.02 5.81
CA ILE A 59 15.08 -15.90 5.13
C ILE A 59 15.63 -14.60 5.75
N PRO A 60 16.22 -13.69 4.95
CA PRO A 60 16.71 -12.43 5.47
C PRO A 60 15.63 -11.67 6.22
N ALA A 61 15.95 -11.12 7.40
CA ALA A 61 14.98 -10.51 8.31
C ALA A 61 14.14 -9.40 7.64
N HIS A 62 14.75 -8.62 6.75
CA HIS A 62 14.05 -7.54 6.04
C HIS A 62 12.99 -8.08 5.07
N ILE A 63 13.23 -9.21 4.40
CA ILE A 63 12.26 -9.86 3.51
C ILE A 63 11.13 -10.46 4.33
N ARG A 64 11.47 -11.19 5.40
CA ARG A 64 10.48 -11.77 6.32
C ARG A 64 9.55 -10.70 6.87
N ARG A 65 10.10 -9.58 7.36
CA ARG A 65 9.30 -8.44 7.84
C ARG A 65 8.37 -7.91 6.76
N ARG A 66 8.87 -7.72 5.53
CA ARG A 66 8.06 -7.22 4.41
C ARG A 66 6.85 -8.12 4.12
N VAL A 67 7.05 -9.44 4.09
CA VAL A 67 5.98 -10.43 3.84
C VAL A 67 4.94 -10.44 4.97
N LEU A 68 5.38 -10.34 6.23
CA LEU A 68 4.45 -10.30 7.37
C LEU A 68 3.64 -9.00 7.41
N VAL A 69 4.26 -7.85 7.09
CA VAL A 69 3.57 -6.56 7.01
C VAL A 69 2.57 -6.55 5.85
N GLU A 70 2.92 -7.12 4.69
CA GLU A 70 2.02 -7.30 3.53
C GLU A 70 0.75 -8.09 3.91
N ALA A 71 0.88 -9.10 4.77
CA ALA A 71 -0.26 -9.88 5.23
C ALA A 71 -0.95 -9.29 6.49
N GLY A 72 -0.52 -8.12 6.97
CA GLY A 72 -1.04 -7.50 8.19
C GLY A 72 -0.82 -8.35 9.44
N HIS A 73 0.26 -9.14 9.49
CA HIS A 73 0.51 -10.15 10.52
C HIS A 73 -0.64 -11.14 10.70
N ARG A 74 -1.26 -11.57 9.60
CA ARG A 74 -2.30 -12.60 9.56
C ARG A 74 -2.02 -13.59 8.44
N CYS A 75 -2.72 -14.72 8.47
CA CYS A 75 -2.73 -15.68 7.38
C CYS A 75 -3.25 -15.01 6.09
N ALA A 76 -2.50 -15.18 5.00
CA ALA A 76 -2.82 -14.63 3.68
C ALA A 76 -4.07 -15.24 3.04
N ILE A 77 -4.54 -16.39 3.53
CA ILE A 77 -5.74 -17.03 2.99
C ILE A 77 -6.97 -16.21 3.39
N PRO A 78 -7.77 -15.71 2.42
CA PRO A 78 -8.87 -14.78 2.68
C PRO A 78 -9.88 -15.25 3.74
N SER A 79 -10.14 -16.57 3.78
CA SER A 79 -11.10 -17.20 4.69
C SER A 79 -10.53 -17.55 6.07
N CYS A 80 -9.21 -17.68 6.23
CA CYS A 80 -8.61 -18.15 7.49
C CYS A 80 -8.29 -17.00 8.46
N ARG A 81 -7.62 -15.93 7.96
CA ARG A 81 -7.25 -14.70 8.70
C ARG A 81 -6.64 -14.89 10.12
N HIS A 82 -6.12 -16.08 10.44
CA HIS A 82 -5.52 -16.39 11.74
C HIS A 82 -4.26 -15.55 11.98
N ILE A 83 -4.03 -15.11 13.23
CA ILE A 83 -3.00 -14.09 13.56
C ILE A 83 -1.58 -14.67 13.52
N ILE A 84 -1.41 -15.92 13.94
CA ILE A 84 -0.09 -16.56 13.93
C ILE A 84 0.23 -16.99 12.50
N ALA A 85 1.21 -16.34 11.85
CA ALA A 85 1.62 -16.64 10.48
C ALA A 85 3.14 -16.80 10.34
N GLU A 86 3.54 -17.85 9.64
CA GLU A 86 4.90 -18.17 9.22
C GLU A 86 5.07 -17.93 7.72
N VAL A 87 6.32 -17.76 7.27
CA VAL A 87 6.61 -17.46 5.86
C VAL A 87 6.81 -18.76 5.09
N HIS A 88 5.91 -18.99 4.13
CA HIS A 88 5.89 -20.14 3.23
C HIS A 88 6.45 -19.78 1.84
N HIS A 89 7.09 -20.73 1.18
CA HIS A 89 7.58 -20.62 -0.20
C HIS A 89 6.53 -21.13 -1.19
N ILE A 90 5.96 -20.26 -2.02
CA ILE A 90 4.94 -20.63 -3.01
C ILE A 90 5.48 -21.66 -4.02
N GLY A 91 6.65 -21.37 -4.59
CA GLY A 91 7.44 -22.27 -5.41
C GLY A 91 8.53 -22.93 -4.57
N PRO A 92 8.82 -24.23 -4.76
CA PRO A 92 9.72 -24.96 -3.91
C PRO A 92 11.15 -24.37 -3.92
N TRP A 93 11.82 -24.50 -2.78
CA TRP A 93 13.21 -24.05 -2.62
C TRP A 93 14.15 -24.76 -3.60
N SER A 94 13.91 -26.04 -3.89
CA SER A 94 14.73 -26.85 -4.79
C SER A 94 14.90 -26.21 -6.18
N THR A 95 13.86 -25.55 -6.68
CA THR A 95 13.84 -24.89 -7.99
C THR A 95 14.36 -23.46 -7.93
N THR A 96 13.97 -22.70 -6.90
CA THR A 96 14.24 -21.25 -6.88
C THR A 96 15.57 -20.90 -6.21
N ARG A 97 16.00 -21.69 -5.22
CA ARG A 97 17.21 -21.49 -4.40
C ARG A 97 17.44 -20.05 -3.91
N ALA A 98 16.37 -19.26 -3.84
CA ALA A 98 16.41 -17.84 -3.55
C ALA A 98 15.15 -17.42 -2.78
N HIS A 99 15.35 -16.59 -1.75
CA HIS A 99 14.28 -16.00 -0.96
C HIS A 99 13.70 -14.76 -1.64
N ARG A 100 13.11 -14.93 -2.83
CA ARG A 100 12.50 -13.82 -3.57
C ARG A 100 11.18 -13.43 -2.91
N TYR A 101 10.98 -12.15 -2.65
CA TYR A 101 9.76 -11.61 -2.05
C TYR A 101 8.48 -12.09 -2.74
N ASP A 102 8.49 -12.14 -4.07
CA ASP A 102 7.34 -12.57 -4.89
C ASP A 102 6.99 -14.05 -4.71
N ASN A 103 7.94 -14.87 -4.26
CA ASN A 103 7.79 -16.29 -4.03
C ASN A 103 7.49 -16.65 -2.56
N LEU A 104 7.20 -15.65 -1.71
CA LEU A 104 6.97 -15.82 -0.29
C LEU A 104 5.56 -15.37 0.10
N ILE A 105 4.88 -16.11 0.97
CA ILE A 105 3.54 -15.78 1.47
C ILE A 105 3.44 -16.09 2.96
N ALA A 106 2.67 -15.30 3.72
CA ALA A 106 2.46 -15.55 5.15
C ALA A 106 1.26 -16.48 5.38
N LEU A 107 1.45 -17.63 6.02
CA LEU A 107 0.39 -18.62 6.29
C LEU A 107 0.41 -19.03 7.76
N CYS A 108 -0.76 -19.29 8.36
CA CYS A 108 -0.80 -19.96 9.66
C CYS A 108 -0.40 -21.43 9.53
N LEU A 109 -0.04 -22.07 10.65
CA LEU A 109 0.40 -23.47 10.70
C LEU A 109 -0.54 -24.41 9.92
N ASN A 110 -1.85 -24.33 10.16
CA ASN A 110 -2.83 -25.17 9.47
C ASN A 110 -2.82 -24.96 7.94
N CYS A 111 -2.71 -23.71 7.49
CA CYS A 111 -2.72 -23.39 6.07
C CYS A 111 -1.36 -23.67 5.41
N HIS A 112 -0.28 -23.57 6.18
CA HIS A 112 1.06 -23.97 5.77
C HIS A 112 1.10 -25.46 5.47
N ASP A 113 0.61 -26.30 6.39
CA ASP A 113 0.55 -27.75 6.20
C ASP A 113 -0.31 -28.14 4.99
N ARG A 114 -1.45 -27.48 4.80
CA ARG A 114 -2.33 -27.71 3.64
C ARG A 114 -1.65 -27.33 2.32
N ALA A 115 -0.86 -26.26 2.30
CA ALA A 115 -0.06 -25.87 1.15
C ALA A 115 1.07 -26.87 0.87
N ASP A 116 1.76 -27.34 1.91
CA ASP A 116 2.82 -28.35 1.80
C ASP A 116 2.28 -29.69 1.25
N ARG A 117 1.07 -30.09 1.68
CA ARG A 117 0.36 -31.27 1.14
C ARG A 117 -0.19 -31.08 -0.27
N GLY A 118 -0.16 -29.87 -0.81
CA GLY A 118 -0.71 -29.53 -2.13
C GLY A 118 -2.24 -29.44 -2.18
N GLU A 119 -2.92 -29.41 -1.03
CA GLU A 119 -4.38 -29.13 -0.98
C GLU A 119 -4.69 -27.70 -1.46
N ILE A 120 -3.74 -26.78 -1.24
CA ILE A 120 -3.80 -25.42 -1.75
C ILE A 120 -2.76 -25.32 -2.85
N ASP A 121 -3.22 -25.17 -4.08
CA ASP A 121 -2.35 -25.16 -5.24
C ASP A 121 -1.53 -23.86 -5.32
N ARG A 122 -0.41 -23.93 -6.04
CA ARG A 122 0.51 -22.79 -6.18
C ARG A 122 -0.11 -21.60 -6.91
N LYS A 123 -1.07 -21.82 -7.82
CA LYS A 123 -1.75 -20.73 -8.53
C LYS A 123 -2.65 -19.97 -7.55
N SER A 124 -3.40 -20.69 -6.72
CA SER A 124 -4.19 -20.10 -5.63
C SER A 124 -3.32 -19.30 -4.65
N LEU A 125 -2.16 -19.82 -4.23
CA LEU A 125 -1.23 -19.07 -3.37
C LEU A 125 -0.74 -17.76 -4.02
N ARG A 126 -0.45 -17.77 -5.33
CA ARG A 126 -0.08 -16.55 -6.06
C ARG A 126 -1.25 -15.55 -6.07
N LEU A 127 -2.46 -16.02 -6.35
CA LEU A 127 -3.66 -15.18 -6.35
C LEU A 127 -3.93 -14.58 -4.97
N TYR A 128 -3.78 -15.34 -3.89
CA TYR A 128 -3.92 -14.83 -2.52
C TYR A 128 -2.87 -13.77 -2.19
N LYS A 129 -1.61 -13.99 -2.60
CA LYS A 129 -0.55 -12.98 -2.42
C LYS A 129 -0.85 -11.70 -3.21
N LEU A 130 -1.34 -11.82 -4.44
CA LEU A 130 -1.79 -10.67 -5.23
C LEU A 130 -2.90 -9.93 -4.48
N ASN A 131 -3.94 -10.64 -4.04
CA ASN A 131 -5.06 -10.08 -3.28
C ASN A 131 -4.65 -9.33 -2.02
N LEU A 132 -3.58 -9.74 -1.31
CA LEU A 132 -3.07 -8.98 -0.17
C LEU A 132 -2.55 -7.58 -0.54
N ARG A 133 -1.97 -7.42 -1.73
CA ARG A 133 -1.53 -6.11 -2.22
C ARG A 133 -2.71 -5.18 -2.48
N PHE A 134 -3.90 -5.73 -2.72
CA PHE A 134 -5.16 -5.02 -2.90
C PHE A 134 -5.93 -4.82 -1.59
N ALA A 135 -5.86 -5.78 -0.67
CA ALA A 135 -6.63 -5.83 0.57
C ALA A 135 -6.04 -4.99 1.71
N HIS A 136 -4.87 -4.36 1.52
CA HIS A 136 -4.58 -3.18 2.31
C HIS A 136 -5.62 -2.13 1.94
N ASP A 137 -6.64 -1.97 2.80
CA ASP A 137 -7.78 -1.02 2.79
C ASP A 137 -7.37 0.46 2.68
N LYS A 138 -6.35 0.77 1.89
CA LYS A 138 -5.89 2.12 1.61
C LYS A 138 -6.97 2.88 0.87
N TYR A 139 -7.71 2.22 -0.01
CA TYR A 139 -8.82 2.78 -0.75
C TYR A 139 -10.06 1.92 -0.52
N SER A 140 -11.22 2.56 -0.42
CA SER A 140 -12.51 1.87 -0.36
C SER A 140 -12.83 1.19 -1.70
N GLN A 141 -13.78 0.24 -1.70
CA GLN A 141 -14.26 -0.39 -2.94
C GLN A 141 -14.78 0.66 -3.94
N LEU A 142 -15.59 1.61 -3.45
CA LEU A 142 -16.10 2.73 -4.25
C LEU A 142 -14.98 3.53 -4.92
N GLU A 143 -13.91 3.85 -4.18
CA GLU A 143 -12.76 4.58 -4.72
C GLU A 143 -12.03 3.80 -5.81
N MET A 144 -11.89 2.49 -5.64
CA MET A 144 -11.27 1.63 -6.64
C MET A 144 -12.15 1.49 -7.89
N ASP A 145 -13.45 1.28 -7.71
CA ASP A 145 -14.42 1.15 -8.81
C ASP A 145 -14.44 2.42 -9.67
N ILE A 146 -14.47 3.59 -9.04
CA ILE A 146 -14.38 4.88 -9.73
C ILE A 146 -13.05 5.03 -10.47
N LEU A 147 -11.93 4.62 -9.86
CA LEU A 147 -10.62 4.69 -10.50
C LEU A 147 -10.53 3.77 -11.73
N PHE A 148 -11.11 2.57 -11.66
CA PHE A 148 -11.20 1.66 -12.82
C PHE A 148 -12.10 2.21 -13.92
N GLU A 149 -13.22 2.83 -13.56
CA GLU A 149 -14.14 3.42 -14.53
C GLU A 149 -13.50 4.61 -15.26
N LEU A 150 -12.80 5.49 -14.53
CA LEU A 150 -12.03 6.58 -15.12
C LEU A 150 -10.90 6.06 -16.02
N TYR A 151 -10.26 4.95 -15.65
CA TYR A 151 -9.24 4.32 -16.48
C TYR A 151 -9.83 3.80 -17.81
N LYS A 152 -11.01 3.16 -17.79
CA LYS A 152 -11.70 2.67 -18.98
C LYS A 152 -12.13 3.79 -19.92
N ASN A 153 -12.68 4.87 -19.36
CA ASN A 153 -13.18 6.01 -20.12
C ASN A 153 -12.05 6.87 -20.72
N GLY A 154 -10.82 6.73 -20.20
CA GLY A 154 -9.64 7.41 -20.69
C GLY A 154 -9.45 8.82 -20.10
N GLN A 155 -8.26 9.38 -20.26
CA GLN A 155 -7.88 10.65 -19.62
C GLN A 155 -8.66 11.88 -20.11
N GLU A 156 -9.17 11.83 -21.34
CA GLU A 156 -9.88 12.97 -21.93
C GLU A 156 -11.34 13.05 -21.48
N VAL A 157 -11.94 11.91 -21.13
CA VAL A 157 -13.35 11.81 -20.73
C VAL A 157 -13.45 11.85 -19.21
N GLY A 158 -13.85 13.00 -18.68
CA GLY A 158 -14.09 13.18 -17.25
C GLY A 158 -15.45 12.63 -16.82
N MET A 159 -15.54 12.08 -15.61
CA MET A 159 -16.80 11.69 -14.98
C MET A 159 -17.43 12.90 -14.27
N PRO A 160 -18.75 13.15 -14.42
CA PRO A 160 -19.43 14.22 -13.70
C PRO A 160 -19.43 13.94 -12.19
N TRP A 161 -19.26 15.00 -11.40
CA TRP A 161 -19.10 14.91 -9.96
C TRP A 161 -19.80 16.05 -9.22
N PHE A 162 -20.20 15.75 -7.98
CA PHE A 162 -20.79 16.71 -7.06
C PHE A 162 -19.87 16.95 -5.88
N ALA A 163 -19.64 18.22 -5.54
CA ALA A 163 -18.66 18.64 -4.53
C ALA A 163 -18.81 17.94 -3.16
N PHE A 164 -20.03 17.64 -2.71
CA PHE A 164 -20.23 16.98 -1.41
C PHE A 164 -19.73 15.52 -1.37
N HIS A 165 -19.65 14.84 -2.52
CA HIS A 165 -19.14 13.48 -2.57
C HIS A 165 -17.62 13.41 -2.41
N LEU A 166 -16.88 14.54 -2.47
CA LEU A 166 -15.41 14.57 -2.37
C LEU A 166 -14.86 13.83 -1.15
N ILE A 167 -15.60 13.81 -0.05
CA ILE A 167 -15.23 13.06 1.15
C ILE A 167 -15.06 11.55 0.88
N LEU A 168 -15.83 11.00 -0.07
CA LEU A 168 -15.79 9.60 -0.47
C LEU A 168 -14.55 9.27 -1.31
N LEU A 169 -13.96 10.25 -2.00
CA LEU A 169 -12.78 10.07 -2.87
C LEU A 169 -11.51 10.69 -2.31
N LYS A 170 -11.56 11.10 -1.03
CA LYS A 170 -10.47 11.83 -0.37
C LYS A 170 -9.14 11.09 -0.50
N ARG A 171 -9.11 9.76 -0.40
CA ARG A 171 -7.86 9.00 -0.31
C ARG A 171 -7.20 8.85 -1.69
N ILE A 172 -7.98 8.59 -2.74
CA ILE A 172 -7.47 8.56 -4.12
C ILE A 172 -7.08 9.96 -4.61
N CYS A 173 -7.79 11.00 -4.17
CA CYS A 173 -7.43 12.39 -4.40
C CYS A 173 -6.10 12.75 -3.73
N ASP A 174 -5.96 12.50 -2.43
CA ASP A 174 -4.74 12.77 -1.67
C ASP A 174 -3.54 11.98 -2.20
N SER A 175 -3.80 10.79 -2.75
CA SER A 175 -2.78 9.96 -3.40
C SER A 175 -2.39 10.48 -4.79
N GLY A 176 -3.09 11.49 -5.31
CA GLY A 176 -2.84 12.11 -6.61
C GLY A 176 -3.19 11.20 -7.78
N PHE A 177 -4.19 10.33 -7.62
CA PHE A 177 -4.65 9.45 -8.71
C PHE A 177 -5.69 10.13 -9.61
N ILE A 178 -6.45 11.08 -9.06
CA ILE A 178 -7.47 11.83 -9.76
C ILE A 178 -7.24 13.34 -9.63
N THR A 179 -7.78 14.10 -10.58
CA THR A 179 -7.79 15.56 -10.60
C THR A 179 -9.19 16.08 -10.91
N PHE A 180 -9.49 17.30 -10.46
CA PHE A 180 -10.76 17.96 -10.69
C PHE A 180 -10.62 19.07 -11.74
N GLU A 181 -11.57 19.13 -12.63
CA GLU A 181 -11.75 20.27 -13.54
C GLU A 181 -13.08 20.95 -13.19
N GLU A 182 -12.96 22.18 -12.69
CA GLU A 182 -14.12 23.04 -12.48
C GLU A 182 -14.68 23.49 -13.83
N THR A 183 -15.92 23.11 -14.12
CA THR A 183 -16.62 23.62 -15.29
C THR A 183 -16.97 25.10 -15.05
N ALA A 184 -16.89 25.96 -16.07
CA ALA A 184 -17.31 27.35 -15.91
C ALA A 184 -18.78 27.42 -15.43
N ILE A 185 -19.13 28.47 -14.65
CA ILE A 185 -20.51 28.72 -14.20
C ILE A 185 -21.35 29.08 -15.44
N GLY A 186 -21.79 28.06 -16.17
CA GLY A 186 -22.73 28.16 -17.27
C GLY A 186 -24.11 27.87 -16.71
N LEU A 187 -24.98 28.88 -16.76
CA LEU A 187 -26.39 28.85 -16.36
C LEU A 187 -26.60 28.44 -14.89
N SER A 188 -26.75 29.45 -14.03
CA SER A 188 -27.26 29.25 -12.68
C SER A 188 -28.79 29.37 -12.70
N MET A 189 -29.48 28.36 -12.20
CA MET A 189 -30.87 28.46 -11.76
C MET A 189 -30.84 28.43 -10.23
N ASP A 190 -31.45 29.42 -9.58
CA ASP A 190 -31.52 29.53 -8.11
C ASP A 190 -30.17 29.45 -7.38
N ASN A 191 -29.11 30.08 -7.92
CA ASN A 191 -27.75 30.06 -7.37
C ASN A 191 -27.10 28.67 -7.28
N LEU A 192 -27.74 27.62 -7.82
CA LEU A 192 -27.09 26.34 -8.05
C LEU A 192 -26.43 26.32 -9.42
N LYS A 193 -25.21 25.80 -9.46
CA LYS A 193 -24.49 25.49 -10.69
C LYS A 193 -25.13 24.27 -11.34
N THR A 194 -25.62 24.40 -12.57
CA THR A 194 -26.27 23.30 -13.30
C THR A 194 -25.27 22.37 -14.00
N ASN A 195 -24.09 22.88 -14.35
CA ASN A 195 -23.03 22.07 -14.96
C ASN A 195 -22.20 21.34 -13.90
N PRO A 196 -22.11 19.99 -13.96
CA PRO A 196 -21.29 19.23 -13.03
C PRO A 196 -19.81 19.51 -13.24
N ASP A 197 -19.03 19.43 -12.17
CA ASP A 197 -17.57 19.40 -12.25
C ASP A 197 -17.11 18.03 -12.73
N LEU A 198 -15.92 17.96 -13.32
CA LEU A 198 -15.41 16.71 -13.88
C LEU A 198 -14.26 16.17 -13.03
N ILE A 199 -14.25 14.86 -12.81
CA ILE A 199 -13.10 14.12 -12.30
C ILE A 199 -12.40 13.45 -13.47
N LYS A 200 -11.08 13.57 -13.52
CA LYS A 200 -10.21 12.89 -14.49
C LYS A 200 -9.16 12.06 -13.79
N ILE A 201 -8.75 10.97 -14.44
CA ILE A 201 -7.62 10.16 -13.98
C ILE A 201 -6.30 10.82 -14.39
N THR A 202 -5.32 10.76 -13.49
CA THR A 202 -3.94 11.23 -13.74
C THR A 202 -3.07 10.11 -14.32
N ASP A 203 -1.90 10.45 -14.87
CA ASP A 203 -0.91 9.43 -15.28
C ASP A 203 -0.52 8.51 -14.13
N LYS A 204 -0.42 9.06 -12.92
CA LYS A 204 -0.11 8.30 -11.71
C LYS A 204 -1.21 7.30 -11.37
N GLY A 205 -2.48 7.70 -11.49
CA GLY A 205 -3.64 6.83 -11.32
C GLY A 205 -3.68 5.72 -12.38
N ARG A 206 -3.41 6.06 -13.65
CA ARG A 206 -3.33 5.10 -14.75
C ARG A 206 -2.26 4.03 -14.52
N LEU A 207 -1.03 4.47 -14.24
CA LEU A 207 0.09 3.57 -13.94
C LEU A 207 -0.18 2.71 -12.71
N PHE A 208 -0.91 3.24 -11.73
CA PHE A 208 -1.34 2.47 -10.58
C PHE A 208 -2.27 1.33 -11.02
N VAL A 209 -3.32 1.62 -11.80
CA VAL A 209 -4.26 0.62 -12.34
C VAL A 209 -3.56 -0.41 -13.25
N GLU A 210 -2.62 -0.01 -14.10
CA GLU A 210 -1.85 -0.93 -14.95
C GLU A 210 -1.02 -1.92 -14.11
N LYS A 211 -0.41 -1.45 -13.02
CA LYS A 211 0.34 -2.30 -12.08
C LYS A 211 -0.54 -3.27 -11.30
N LEU A 212 -1.85 -3.04 -11.27
CA LEU A 212 -2.83 -3.97 -10.70
C LEU A 212 -3.06 -5.20 -11.60
N GLY A 213 -2.61 -5.18 -12.86
CA GLY A 213 -2.63 -6.36 -13.71
C GLY A 213 -4.01 -6.65 -14.30
N LEU A 214 -4.46 -5.81 -15.24
CA LEU A 214 -5.65 -6.04 -16.08
C LEU A 214 -5.51 -7.19 -17.10
N HIS A 215 -4.58 -8.13 -16.90
CA HIS A 215 -4.39 -9.30 -17.75
C HIS A 215 -4.92 -10.61 -17.15
N GLU A 216 -5.56 -10.55 -15.98
CA GLU A 216 -6.15 -11.73 -15.33
C GLU A 216 -7.57 -11.49 -14.79
N LEU A 217 -8.38 -10.70 -15.51
CA LEU A 217 -9.84 -10.62 -15.33
C LEU A 217 -10.55 -11.04 -16.62
#